data_AF-A0A7M5VBS3-F1
#
_entry.id   AF-A0A7M5VBS3-F1
#
_cell.length_a   1.000
_cell.length_b   1.000
_cell.length_c   1.000
_cell.angle_alpha   90.00
_cell.angle_beta   90.00
_cell.angle_gamma   90.00
#
_symmetry.space_group_name_H-M   'P 1'
#
loop_
_entity.id
_entity.type
_entity.pdbx_description
1 polymer ?
#
loop_
_entity_poly.entity_id
_entity_poly.type
_entity_poly.pdbx_seq_one_letter_code
_entity_poly.pdbx_strand_id
1 'polypeptide(L)'
;MFYITILLLAWHGLPWTKSTPMKEKVFLLVFDGFVHDFEKLTTNMPNFQKLASEGVKAKGLIPPFPSATFPSMTTLSTGLYPESHGIIRNNFYNKDGVYFRWNGDPKDQNNSMFFTREPIWLTNQKQKGHSSVYYWPGYYSFDEKPTYHNQEIRYLGANITESQKHITETFDVYDKDPSLNFMVLYVDAPDTTGHVHGVTSKEYTARIESLDKMVLGYLRQKLSKHPEINLIIVADHGQINTQKDRFYFVNDYVPKEMLALYPYGCNSVCALKPSKGHSTDEVIERLEPLLQTGGFRIFNRESKDTKLQVPEFLHYTQNELIPPILILPKPGWILYDTRPSKPRGHRLIGAHGYDPSNCPEMQSIFYASGPAFKKGVLMKAFDNVNVYPLLAHLLGIKPRPNNGSLAVFKHVLKDWNNTEDSDSSNFSLYGSIFTVCVLLVLIAKTRLRVICVSCICHFCAVIYRLICRPKKKHQYMRVSRDRNEDEEIDDEV
;
A
#
# COMPACT_ATOMS: atom_id res chain seq x y z
N MET A 1 -53.34 2.38 23.26
CA MET A 1 -52.42 3.47 22.86
C MET A 1 -51.41 3.72 23.99
N PHE A 2 -50.66 2.68 24.41
CA PHE A 2 -49.79 2.73 25.60
C PHE A 2 -48.51 1.86 25.50
N TYR A 3 -48.16 1.37 24.31
CA TYR A 3 -46.98 0.51 24.10
C TYR A 3 -45.88 1.14 23.22
N ILE A 4 -46.06 2.38 22.75
CA ILE A 4 -45.09 3.05 21.86
C ILE A 4 -44.07 3.90 22.65
N THR A 5 -44.34 4.21 23.92
CA THR A 5 -43.51 5.13 24.72
C THR A 5 -42.32 4.47 25.42
N ILE A 6 -42.28 3.14 25.59
CA ILE A 6 -41.19 2.45 26.33
C ILE A 6 -40.01 2.07 25.42
N LEU A 7 -40.20 2.00 24.09
CA LEU A 7 -39.11 1.69 23.15
C LEU A 7 -38.26 2.91 22.73
N LEU A 8 -38.71 4.14 23.04
CA LEU A 8 -37.95 5.36 22.74
C LEU A 8 -36.97 5.79 23.85
N LEU A 9 -37.10 5.22 25.05
CA LEU A 9 -36.24 5.54 26.20
C LEU A 9 -35.02 4.62 26.34
N ALA A 10 -34.95 3.50 25.60
CA ALA A 10 -33.77 2.64 25.54
C ALA A 10 -32.73 3.08 24.49
N TRP A 11 -33.00 4.14 23.71
CA TRP A 11 -32.08 4.67 22.70
C TRP A 11 -31.09 5.71 23.26
N HIS A 12 -31.33 6.26 24.47
CA HIS A 12 -30.58 7.41 24.98
C HIS A 12 -29.60 7.08 26.12
N GLY A 13 -28.82 6.00 26.01
CA GLY A 13 -28.04 5.55 27.17
C GLY A 13 -26.77 4.75 26.99
N LEU A 14 -26.22 4.60 25.79
CA LEU A 14 -24.83 4.15 25.65
C LEU A 14 -24.03 5.28 25.02
N PRO A 15 -23.08 5.91 25.74
CA PRO A 15 -22.13 6.78 25.09
C PRO A 15 -21.36 5.89 24.13
N TRP A 16 -21.70 5.99 22.86
CA TRP A 16 -20.84 5.55 21.79
C TRP A 16 -19.63 6.47 21.86
N THR A 17 -18.66 6.10 22.70
CA THR A 17 -17.31 6.62 22.58
C THR A 17 -16.84 6.10 21.23
N LYS A 18 -17.15 6.85 20.17
CA LYS A 18 -16.32 6.82 18.97
C LYS A 18 -14.93 7.10 19.52
N SER A 19 -14.11 6.06 19.66
CA SER A 19 -12.68 6.24 19.77
C SER A 19 -12.30 6.96 18.49
N THR A 20 -12.22 8.29 18.55
CA THR A 20 -11.68 9.07 17.45
C THR A 20 -10.32 8.43 17.16
N PRO A 21 -10.08 7.91 15.95
CA PRO A 21 -8.78 7.37 15.60
C PRO A 21 -7.74 8.38 16.04
N MET A 22 -6.73 7.93 16.80
CA MET A 22 -5.75 8.84 17.38
C MET A 22 -5.17 9.68 16.25
N LYS A 23 -5.35 11.00 16.29
CA LYS A 23 -4.66 11.90 15.35
C LYS A 23 -3.26 12.13 15.94
N GLU A 24 -2.47 11.07 15.98
CA GLU A 24 -1.10 11.15 16.48
C GLU A 24 -0.24 11.96 15.50
N LYS A 25 0.90 12.38 16.01
CA LYS A 25 1.93 13.04 15.21
C LYS A 25 2.99 12.02 14.87
N VAL A 26 3.39 11.99 13.60
CA VAL A 26 4.34 10.99 13.08
C VAL A 26 5.49 11.69 12.38
N PHE A 27 6.72 11.33 12.77
CA PHE A 27 7.93 11.66 12.05
C PHE A 27 8.48 10.40 11.39
N LEU A 28 8.56 10.39 10.06
CA LEU A 28 9.15 9.32 9.26
C LEU A 28 10.55 9.75 8.78
N LEU A 29 11.59 9.10 9.30
CA LEU A 29 12.95 9.25 8.82
C LEU A 29 13.30 8.09 7.88
N VAL A 30 13.73 8.40 6.66
CA VAL A 30 14.12 7.39 5.67
C VAL A 30 15.60 7.56 5.32
N PHE A 31 16.36 6.49 5.43
CA PHE A 31 17.74 6.42 4.93
C PHE A 31 17.80 5.58 3.65
N ASP A 32 18.49 6.05 2.61
CA ASP A 32 18.67 5.28 1.38
C ASP A 32 19.74 4.19 1.56
N GLY A 33 19.42 2.94 1.22
CA GLY A 33 20.39 1.83 1.18
C GLY A 33 20.96 1.42 2.54
N PHE A 34 20.24 1.66 3.63
CA PHE A 34 20.68 1.28 4.98
C PHE A 34 20.35 -0.19 5.28
N VAL A 35 21.37 -1.04 5.28
CA VAL A 35 21.26 -2.50 5.51
C VAL A 35 20.71 -2.84 6.90
N HIS A 36 19.84 -3.84 6.97
CA HIS A 36 19.18 -4.27 8.22
C HIS A 36 20.13 -4.86 9.28
N ASP A 37 21.24 -5.47 8.85
CA ASP A 37 22.18 -6.24 9.67
C ASP A 37 23.50 -5.49 9.91
N PHE A 38 23.44 -4.16 9.92
CA PHE A 38 24.59 -3.29 10.15
C PHE A 38 25.33 -3.59 11.46
N GLU A 39 24.72 -4.26 12.44
CA GLU A 39 25.40 -4.67 13.67
C GLU A 39 26.54 -5.67 13.43
N LYS A 40 26.57 -6.34 12.27
CA LYS A 40 27.73 -7.14 11.83
C LYS A 40 28.94 -6.27 11.48
N LEU A 41 28.72 -5.00 11.16
CA LEU A 41 29.72 -4.05 10.71
C LEU A 41 30.24 -3.19 11.87
N THR A 42 29.35 -2.80 12.80
CA THR A 42 29.71 -1.97 13.95
C THR A 42 28.71 -2.09 15.09
N THR A 43 29.21 -1.89 16.32
CA THR A 43 28.41 -1.75 17.53
C THR A 43 28.32 -0.29 18.01
N ASN A 44 28.96 0.65 17.32
CA ASN A 44 29.01 2.07 17.71
C ASN A 44 27.78 2.85 17.19
N MET A 45 26.59 2.41 17.60
CA MET A 45 25.29 2.95 17.12
C MET A 45 24.38 3.33 18.29
N PRO A 46 24.81 4.26 19.16
CA PRO A 46 24.14 4.53 20.44
C PRO A 46 22.68 5.00 20.29
N ASN A 47 22.31 5.70 19.22
CA ASN A 47 20.93 6.16 19.05
C ASN A 47 20.01 5.02 18.60
N PHE A 48 20.43 4.19 17.65
CA PHE A 48 19.70 2.98 17.28
C PHE A 48 19.58 1.98 18.44
N GLN A 49 20.66 1.80 19.22
CA GLN A 49 20.62 0.95 20.43
C GLN A 49 19.58 1.47 21.44
N LYS A 50 19.52 2.79 21.65
CA LYS A 50 18.54 3.39 22.55
C LYS A 50 17.12 3.29 22.00
N LEU A 51 16.91 3.42 20.68
CA LEU A 51 15.60 3.19 20.07
C LEU A 51 15.14 1.73 20.19
N ALA A 52 16.06 0.77 20.07
CA ALA A 52 15.74 -0.65 20.24
C ALA A 52 15.20 -0.96 21.64
N SER A 53 15.74 -0.31 22.68
CA SER A 53 15.26 -0.49 24.06
C SER A 53 14.02 0.35 24.38
N GLU A 54 13.89 1.53 23.79
CA GLU A 54 12.77 2.46 24.03
C GLU A 54 11.53 2.18 23.17
N GLY A 55 11.64 1.32 22.15
CA GLY A 55 10.59 1.11 21.16
C GLY A 55 10.60 -0.29 20.55
N VAL A 56 10.37 -0.33 19.25
CA VAL A 56 10.22 -1.53 18.42
C VAL A 56 11.36 -1.55 17.40
N LYS A 57 11.99 -2.69 17.25
CA LYS A 57 12.94 -2.99 16.17
C LYS A 57 12.40 -4.17 15.37
N ALA A 58 12.48 -4.15 14.04
CA ALA A 58 12.28 -5.36 13.25
C ALA A 58 13.61 -6.04 12.93
N LYS A 59 13.56 -7.36 12.71
CA LYS A 59 14.72 -8.10 12.16
C LYS A 59 15.11 -7.62 10.75
N GLY A 60 14.17 -7.06 10.00
CA GLY A 60 14.39 -6.49 8.67
C GLY A 60 13.10 -5.98 8.06
N LEU A 61 13.20 -5.00 7.18
CA LEU A 61 12.12 -4.51 6.35
C LEU A 61 12.37 -4.99 4.93
N ILE A 62 11.44 -5.78 4.39
CA ILE A 62 11.58 -6.44 3.10
C ILE A 62 11.06 -5.48 2.02
N PRO A 63 11.91 -4.99 1.09
CA PRO A 63 11.45 -4.12 0.00
C PRO A 63 10.62 -4.90 -1.04
N PRO A 64 9.84 -4.22 -1.91
CA PRO A 64 9.26 -4.88 -3.07
C PRO A 64 10.36 -5.32 -4.04
N PHE A 65 9.99 -6.13 -5.03
CA PHE A 65 10.83 -6.37 -6.18
C PHE A 65 10.53 -5.36 -7.31
N PRO A 66 11.56 -4.78 -7.97
CA PRO A 66 12.98 -4.82 -7.60
C PRO A 66 13.26 -3.97 -6.36
N SER A 67 14.25 -4.38 -5.57
CA SER A 67 14.69 -3.70 -4.34
C SER A 67 15.49 -2.43 -4.65
N ALA A 68 14.80 -1.43 -5.20
CA ALA A 68 15.39 -0.19 -5.70
C ALA A 68 14.63 1.04 -5.19
N THR A 69 15.33 2.16 -5.08
CA THR A 69 14.85 3.42 -4.48
C THR A 69 13.45 3.84 -4.92
N PHE A 70 13.22 4.10 -6.20
CA PHE A 70 11.93 4.63 -6.68
C PHE A 70 10.76 3.66 -6.47
N PRO A 71 10.90 2.36 -6.82
CA PRO A 71 9.90 1.35 -6.48
C PRO A 71 9.61 1.28 -4.98
N SER A 72 10.65 1.12 -4.15
CA SER A 72 10.53 0.98 -2.70
C SER A 72 9.92 2.21 -2.04
N MET A 73 10.37 3.40 -2.41
CA MET A 73 9.85 4.67 -1.88
C MET A 73 8.38 4.81 -2.27
N THR A 74 8.01 4.60 -3.53
CA THR A 74 6.60 4.68 -3.94
C THR A 74 5.73 3.65 -3.22
N THR A 75 6.27 2.45 -2.97
CA THR A 75 5.61 1.44 -2.13
C THR A 75 5.40 1.92 -0.69
N LEU A 76 6.42 2.50 -0.05
CA LEU A 76 6.31 3.04 1.32
C LEU A 76 5.23 4.12 1.44
N SER A 77 5.07 4.98 0.42
CA SER A 77 4.08 6.07 0.47
C SER A 77 2.68 5.67 0.04
N THR A 78 2.49 4.52 -0.62
CA THR A 78 1.17 4.12 -1.17
C THR A 78 0.66 2.79 -0.63
N GLY A 79 1.55 1.95 -0.08
CA GLY A 79 1.26 0.58 0.32
C GLY A 79 1.00 -0.36 -0.86
N LEU A 80 1.33 0.05 -2.09
CA LEU A 80 1.11 -0.73 -3.31
C LEU A 80 2.41 -1.38 -3.76
N TYR A 81 2.32 -2.52 -4.45
CA TYR A 81 3.47 -3.09 -5.16
C TYR A 81 3.80 -2.30 -6.45
N PRO A 82 5.03 -2.42 -6.99
CA PRO A 82 5.44 -1.74 -8.22
C PRO A 82 4.54 -1.98 -9.42
N GLU A 83 4.00 -3.19 -9.59
CA GLU A 83 3.03 -3.45 -10.66
C GLU A 83 1.73 -2.64 -10.50
N SER A 84 1.34 -2.31 -9.27
CA SER A 84 0.10 -1.57 -8.98
C SER A 84 0.28 -0.05 -9.04
N HIS A 85 1.43 0.48 -8.58
CA HIS A 85 1.70 1.91 -8.59
C HIS A 85 2.42 2.43 -9.84
N GLY A 86 3.00 1.55 -10.67
CA GLY A 86 3.56 1.91 -11.98
C GLY A 86 4.97 2.50 -11.96
N ILE A 87 5.60 2.60 -10.78
CA ILE A 87 7.01 3.00 -10.66
C ILE A 87 7.84 1.72 -10.54
N ILE A 88 8.17 1.14 -11.69
CA ILE A 88 8.66 -0.24 -11.75
C ILE A 88 10.17 -0.39 -11.55
N ARG A 89 10.96 0.66 -11.84
CA ARG A 89 12.43 0.70 -11.74
C ARG A 89 12.89 2.14 -11.49
N ASN A 90 14.16 2.33 -11.13
CA ASN A 90 14.77 3.67 -11.05
C ASN A 90 14.89 4.37 -12.41
N ASN A 91 14.94 3.57 -13.49
CA ASN A 91 14.91 4.07 -14.86
C ASN A 91 14.13 3.09 -15.75
N PHE A 92 13.21 3.60 -16.55
CA PHE A 92 12.43 2.80 -17.49
C PHE A 92 11.77 3.71 -18.53
N TYR A 93 11.25 3.11 -19.60
CA TYR A 93 10.50 3.82 -20.63
C TYR A 93 9.03 3.46 -20.53
N ASN A 94 8.15 4.41 -20.85
CA ASN A 94 6.76 4.07 -21.15
C ASN A 94 6.60 3.56 -22.60
N LYS A 95 5.37 3.20 -22.97
CA LYS A 95 5.03 2.72 -24.32
C LYS A 95 5.28 3.73 -25.43
N ASP A 96 5.22 5.03 -25.10
CA ASP A 96 5.43 6.15 -26.03
C ASP A 96 6.91 6.55 -26.14
N GLY A 97 7.80 5.86 -25.43
CA GLY A 97 9.25 6.12 -25.43
C GLY A 97 9.69 7.27 -24.53
N VAL A 98 8.82 7.78 -23.65
CA VAL A 98 9.19 8.75 -22.61
C VAL A 98 10.01 8.03 -21.55
N TYR A 99 11.18 8.58 -21.25
CA TYR A 99 12.12 8.00 -20.30
C TYR A 99 11.89 8.55 -18.90
N PHE A 100 11.50 7.69 -17.97
CA PHE A 100 11.52 7.98 -16.55
C PHE A 100 12.97 7.87 -16.03
N ARG A 101 13.47 8.95 -15.44
CA ARG A 101 14.75 8.97 -14.73
C ARG A 101 14.70 9.97 -13.59
N TRP A 102 15.55 9.74 -12.59
CA TRP A 102 15.94 10.83 -11.72
C TRP A 102 16.85 11.79 -12.47
N ASN A 103 16.51 13.07 -12.44
CA ASN A 103 17.38 14.11 -12.96
C ASN A 103 17.64 15.23 -11.92
N GLY A 104 17.11 15.08 -10.70
CA GLY A 104 17.24 16.06 -9.62
C GLY A 104 16.63 17.42 -9.92
N ASP A 105 15.91 17.58 -11.03
CA ASP A 105 15.30 18.85 -11.42
C ASP A 105 13.82 18.85 -11.01
N PRO A 106 13.43 19.61 -9.98
CA PRO A 106 12.03 19.71 -9.57
C PRO A 106 11.13 20.35 -10.65
N LYS A 107 11.72 20.98 -11.68
CA LYS A 107 11.00 21.53 -12.83
C LYS A 107 10.77 20.49 -13.94
N ASP A 108 11.39 19.32 -13.86
CA ASP A 108 11.12 18.25 -14.81
C ASP A 108 9.76 17.61 -14.54
N GLN A 109 8.77 18.08 -15.30
CA GLN A 109 7.40 17.58 -15.23
C GLN A 109 7.19 16.32 -16.05
N ASN A 110 8.18 15.83 -16.80
CA ASN A 110 8.01 14.58 -17.56
C ASN A 110 7.73 13.39 -16.64
N ASN A 111 8.21 13.45 -15.40
CA ASN A 111 7.97 12.40 -14.40
C ASN A 111 6.53 12.40 -13.86
N SER A 112 5.78 13.51 -13.95
CA SER A 112 4.43 13.61 -13.37
C SER A 112 3.46 12.56 -13.91
N MET A 113 3.60 12.19 -15.18
CA MET A 113 2.75 11.16 -15.80
C MET A 113 2.90 9.75 -15.19
N PHE A 114 4.02 9.48 -14.50
CA PHE A 114 4.30 8.18 -13.89
C PHE A 114 3.77 8.09 -12.45
N PHE A 115 3.67 9.21 -11.73
CA PHE A 115 3.22 9.26 -10.34
C PHE A 115 1.69 9.38 -10.24
N THR A 116 1.00 8.27 -10.51
CA THR A 116 -0.47 8.24 -10.63
C THR A 116 -1.22 7.82 -9.36
N ARG A 117 -0.51 7.40 -8.32
CA ARG A 117 -1.11 6.89 -7.07
C ARG A 117 -0.93 7.90 -5.94
N GLU A 118 -2.01 8.12 -5.19
CA GLU A 118 -2.02 9.08 -4.09
C GLU A 118 -1.12 8.59 -2.94
N PRO A 119 -0.08 9.36 -2.57
CA PRO A 119 0.79 9.06 -1.45
C PRO A 119 0.20 9.51 -0.12
N ILE A 120 0.69 8.92 0.96
CA ILE A 120 0.20 9.12 2.33
C ILE A 120 0.14 10.59 2.77
N TRP A 121 1.08 11.43 2.36
CA TRP A 121 1.07 12.86 2.71
C TRP A 121 -0.10 13.62 2.09
N LEU A 122 -0.54 13.25 0.87
CA LEU A 122 -1.72 13.80 0.23
C LEU A 122 -3.00 13.19 0.82
N THR A 123 -3.00 11.89 1.14
CA THR A 123 -4.12 11.24 1.85
C THR A 123 -4.38 11.90 3.21
N ASN A 124 -3.32 12.29 3.94
CA ASN A 124 -3.39 13.03 5.19
C ASN A 124 -3.97 14.45 4.99
N GLN A 125 -3.49 15.16 3.97
CA GLN A 125 -3.96 16.52 3.63
C GLN A 125 -5.45 16.58 3.29
N LYS A 126 -5.92 15.64 2.46
CA LYS A 126 -7.35 15.52 2.12
C LYS A 126 -8.22 15.21 3.33
N GLN A 127 -7.64 14.72 4.41
CA GLN A 127 -8.29 14.41 5.69
C GLN A 127 -7.96 15.42 6.79
N LYS A 128 -7.62 16.66 6.40
CA LYS A 128 -7.40 17.82 7.30
C LYS A 128 -6.17 17.71 8.21
N GLY A 129 -5.22 16.84 7.90
CA GLY A 129 -3.86 16.90 8.47
C GLY A 129 -2.96 17.76 7.60
N HIS A 130 -1.85 18.29 8.13
CA HIS A 130 -0.82 18.90 7.30
C HIS A 130 0.41 17.99 7.25
N SER A 131 1.12 18.05 6.13
CA SER A 131 2.30 17.22 5.89
C SER A 131 3.53 18.07 5.56
N SER A 132 4.65 17.77 6.21
CA SER A 132 5.98 18.25 5.83
C SER A 132 6.74 17.12 5.14
N VAL A 133 7.18 17.32 3.91
CA VAL A 133 7.87 16.29 3.10
C VAL A 133 9.14 16.88 2.51
N TYR A 134 10.28 16.51 3.07
CA TYR A 134 11.59 16.98 2.64
C TYR A 134 12.39 15.85 1.97
N TYR A 135 12.83 16.13 0.74
CA TYR A 135 13.65 15.28 -0.13
C TYR A 135 13.09 13.92 -0.54
N TRP A 136 11.81 13.65 -0.30
CA TRP A 136 11.21 12.41 -0.79
C TRP A 136 11.33 12.29 -2.32
N PRO A 137 11.94 11.22 -2.87
CA PRO A 137 12.06 11.06 -4.31
C PRO A 137 10.69 11.09 -5.01
N GLY A 138 10.49 12.07 -5.90
CA GLY A 138 9.28 12.21 -6.71
C GLY A 138 8.12 13.03 -6.09
N TYR A 139 8.22 13.58 -4.87
CA TYR A 139 7.10 14.39 -4.31
C TYR A 139 6.73 15.59 -5.19
N TYR A 140 7.69 16.14 -5.92
CA TYR A 140 7.53 17.29 -6.81
C TYR A 140 6.84 16.93 -8.13
N SER A 141 6.67 15.64 -8.44
CA SER A 141 5.99 15.19 -9.64
C SER A 141 4.46 15.12 -9.47
N PHE A 142 3.94 15.32 -8.26
CA PHE A 142 2.49 15.39 -8.01
C PHE A 142 1.97 16.81 -8.24
N ASP A 143 0.79 16.97 -8.85
CA ASP A 143 0.19 18.29 -9.06
C ASP A 143 -0.09 19.02 -7.75
N GLU A 144 -0.69 18.31 -6.78
CA GLU A 144 -0.87 18.79 -5.40
C GLU A 144 0.45 18.59 -4.63
N LYS A 145 0.98 19.67 -4.06
CA LYS A 145 2.21 19.63 -3.25
C LYS A 145 1.91 19.35 -1.78
N PRO A 146 2.89 18.77 -1.04
CA PRO A 146 2.82 18.72 0.41
C PRO A 146 2.65 20.12 1.02
N THR A 147 1.95 20.26 2.16
CA THR A 147 1.73 21.55 2.83
C THR A 147 3.05 22.30 3.05
N TYR A 148 4.07 21.57 3.50
CA TYR A 148 5.44 22.06 3.62
C TYR A 148 6.36 21.12 2.85
N HIS A 149 7.22 21.68 2.01
CA HIS A 149 8.16 20.93 1.18
C HIS A 149 9.36 21.80 0.83
N ASN A 150 10.49 21.16 0.54
CA ASN A 150 11.68 21.88 0.11
C ASN A 150 11.43 22.49 -1.29
N GLN A 151 11.92 23.71 -1.53
CA GLN A 151 11.72 24.41 -2.81
C GLN A 151 12.75 24.00 -3.86
N GLU A 152 13.92 23.53 -3.42
CA GLU A 152 14.97 23.00 -4.29
C GLU A 152 15.30 21.57 -3.89
N ILE A 153 15.40 20.69 -4.88
CA ILE A 153 15.93 19.34 -4.70
C ILE A 153 17.33 19.37 -5.28
N ARG A 154 18.32 19.29 -4.41
CA ARG A 154 19.70 19.08 -4.84
C ARG A 154 20.09 17.70 -4.37
N TYR A 155 20.85 16.98 -5.20
CA TYR A 155 21.53 15.79 -4.72
C TYR A 155 22.48 16.25 -3.61
N LEU A 156 22.17 15.88 -2.38
CA LEU A 156 22.88 16.42 -1.22
C LEU A 156 24.22 15.73 -1.00
N GLY A 157 24.49 14.65 -1.72
CA GLY A 157 25.76 13.94 -1.64
C GLY A 157 26.05 13.57 -0.20
N ALA A 158 25.02 13.14 0.55
CA ALA A 158 25.17 12.71 1.92
C ALA A 158 25.52 13.85 2.91
N ASN A 159 25.03 15.09 2.69
CA ASN A 159 25.31 16.22 3.58
C ASN A 159 24.53 16.14 4.91
N ILE A 160 25.27 15.84 5.98
CA ILE A 160 24.77 15.79 7.37
C ILE A 160 24.22 17.15 7.81
N THR A 161 24.91 18.24 7.46
CA THR A 161 24.50 19.60 7.83
C THR A 161 23.14 19.95 7.22
N GLU A 162 22.92 19.57 5.96
CA GLU A 162 21.64 19.81 5.30
C GLU A 162 20.53 18.97 5.94
N SER A 163 20.81 17.70 6.29
CA SER A 163 19.86 16.87 7.05
C SER A 163 19.47 17.52 8.39
N GLN A 164 20.44 18.05 9.14
CA GLN A 164 20.18 18.76 10.40
C GLN A 164 19.41 20.07 10.21
N LYS A 165 19.70 20.81 9.13
CA LYS A 165 18.96 22.01 8.75
C LYS A 165 17.49 21.68 8.49
N HIS A 166 17.19 20.62 7.73
CA HIS A 166 15.81 20.23 7.46
C HIS A 166 15.06 19.67 8.66
N ILE A 167 15.77 18.98 9.57
CA ILE A 167 15.21 18.65 10.88
C ILE A 167 14.81 19.95 11.58
N THR A 168 15.68 20.95 11.61
CA THR A 168 15.38 22.25 12.25
C THR A 168 14.18 22.93 11.60
N GLU A 169 14.17 23.07 10.28
CA GLU A 169 13.06 23.68 9.54
C GLU A 169 11.74 22.95 9.78
N THR A 170 11.76 21.62 9.86
CA THR A 170 10.56 20.83 10.18
C THR A 170 9.99 21.18 11.54
N PHE A 171 10.84 21.27 12.57
CA PHE A 171 10.41 21.65 13.92
C PHE A 171 10.00 23.13 14.01
N ASP A 172 10.66 24.03 13.27
CA ASP A 172 10.28 25.44 13.22
C ASP A 172 8.88 25.66 12.63
N VAL A 173 8.47 24.81 11.68
CA VAL A 173 7.12 24.81 11.14
C VAL A 173 6.15 24.11 12.09
N TYR A 174 6.55 22.99 12.68
CA TYR A 174 5.76 22.25 13.66
C TYR A 174 5.35 23.10 14.85
N ASP A 175 6.25 23.94 15.37
CA ASP A 175 5.96 24.84 16.48
C ASP A 175 4.96 25.95 16.12
N LYS A 176 4.77 26.24 14.82
CA LYS A 176 3.87 27.29 14.32
C LYS A 176 2.54 26.76 13.81
N ASP A 177 2.51 25.51 13.36
CA ASP A 177 1.33 24.89 12.76
C ASP A 177 0.86 23.67 13.57
N PRO A 178 -0.16 23.82 14.43
CA PRO A 178 -0.69 22.71 15.21
C PRO A 178 -1.37 21.63 14.35
N SER A 179 -1.64 21.91 13.07
CA SER A 179 -2.23 20.93 12.14
C SER A 179 -1.18 20.01 11.50
N LEU A 180 0.12 20.32 11.64
CA LEU A 180 1.21 19.47 11.16
C LEU A 180 1.29 18.20 12.01
N ASN A 181 0.82 17.10 11.43
CA ASN A 181 0.79 15.78 12.06
C ASN A 181 1.62 14.73 11.32
N PHE A 182 2.06 14.99 10.09
CA PHE A 182 2.93 14.08 9.35
C PHE A 182 4.19 14.80 8.87
N MET A 183 5.35 14.30 9.25
CA MET A 183 6.65 14.87 8.91
C MET A 183 7.53 13.78 8.30
N VAL A 184 8.19 14.09 7.19
CA VAL A 184 9.04 13.15 6.47
C VAL A 184 10.37 13.80 6.12
N LEU A 185 11.46 13.09 6.42
CA LEU A 185 12.79 13.43 5.94
C LEU A 185 13.41 12.20 5.28
N TYR A 186 13.78 12.32 4.02
CA TYR A 186 14.63 11.36 3.33
C TYR A 186 16.09 11.82 3.33
N VAL A 187 17.00 10.89 3.57
CA VAL A 187 18.45 11.08 3.58
C VAL A 187 19.06 10.10 2.57
N ASP A 188 19.74 10.63 1.55
CA ASP A 188 20.33 9.91 0.40
C ASP A 188 21.58 9.06 0.73
N ALA A 189 21.69 8.59 1.98
CA ALA A 189 22.84 7.87 2.50
C ALA A 189 22.38 6.76 3.47
N PRO A 190 23.15 5.65 3.59
CA PRO A 190 24.52 5.43 3.09
C PRO A 190 24.67 4.85 1.67
N ASP A 191 23.59 4.66 0.90
CA ASP A 191 23.59 3.96 -0.40
C ASP A 191 24.77 4.30 -1.32
N THR A 192 25.00 5.60 -1.56
CA THR A 192 26.08 6.09 -2.43
C THR A 192 27.46 5.63 -1.94
N THR A 193 27.69 5.64 -0.63
CA THR A 193 28.94 5.14 -0.04
C THR A 193 29.09 3.64 -0.29
N GLY A 194 28.01 2.87 -0.18
CA GLY A 194 28.03 1.45 -0.45
C GLY A 194 28.24 1.14 -1.93
N HIS A 195 27.67 1.93 -2.86
CA HIS A 195 27.94 1.80 -4.29
C HIS A 195 29.42 2.02 -4.63
N VAL A 196 30.05 3.03 -4.02
CA VAL A 196 31.43 3.42 -4.31
C VAL A 196 32.45 2.51 -3.62
N HIS A 197 32.21 2.12 -2.36
CA HIS A 197 33.21 1.43 -1.53
C HIS A 197 32.83 -0.01 -1.15
N GLY A 198 31.55 -0.38 -1.27
CA GLY A 198 31.00 -1.65 -0.77
C GLY A 198 30.53 -1.55 0.68
N VAL A 199 29.53 -2.36 1.05
CA VAL A 199 28.89 -2.35 2.37
C VAL A 199 29.77 -2.90 3.50
N THR A 200 30.83 -3.63 3.16
CA THR A 200 31.79 -4.17 4.14
C THR A 200 33.02 -3.28 4.32
N SER A 201 33.02 -2.08 3.74
CA SER A 201 34.17 -1.17 3.79
C SER A 201 34.20 -0.34 5.08
N LYS A 202 35.38 0.18 5.43
CA LYS A 202 35.51 1.10 6.57
C LYS A 202 34.77 2.41 6.32
N GLU A 203 34.69 2.84 5.06
CA GLU A 203 33.97 4.03 4.64
C GLU A 203 32.46 3.88 4.86
N TYR A 204 31.89 2.72 4.51
CA TYR A 204 30.47 2.45 4.77
C TYR A 204 30.18 2.40 6.28
N THR A 205 31.02 1.69 7.05
CA THR A 205 30.89 1.65 8.52
C THR A 205 30.96 3.05 9.13
N ALA A 206 31.97 3.85 8.77
CA ALA A 206 32.10 5.22 9.26
C ALA A 206 30.88 6.08 8.87
N ARG A 207 30.32 5.85 7.68
CA ARG A 207 29.14 6.57 7.20
C ARG A 207 27.91 6.26 8.05
N ILE A 208 27.59 5.01 8.30
CA ILE A 208 26.41 4.65 9.13
C ILE A 208 26.56 5.14 10.58
N GLU A 209 27.77 5.08 11.15
CA GLU A 209 28.04 5.64 12.49
C GLU A 209 27.82 7.17 12.52
N SER A 210 28.23 7.87 11.46
CA SER A 210 28.01 9.31 11.34
C SER A 210 26.53 9.67 11.22
N LEU A 211 25.73 8.86 10.52
CA LEU A 211 24.28 9.03 10.39
C LEU A 211 23.57 8.81 11.73
N ASP A 212 23.91 7.76 12.47
CA ASP A 212 23.40 7.53 13.82
C ASP A 212 23.72 8.71 14.74
N LYS A 213 25.00 9.11 14.78
CA LYS A 213 25.47 10.14 15.72
C LYS A 213 24.92 11.52 15.40
N MET A 214 25.02 11.94 14.13
CA MET A 214 24.84 13.34 13.75
C MET A 214 23.45 13.64 13.21
N VAL A 215 22.81 12.71 12.49
CA VAL A 215 21.45 12.93 11.96
C VAL A 215 20.42 12.42 12.95
N LEU A 216 20.47 11.14 13.30
CA LEU A 216 19.51 10.55 14.21
C LEU A 216 19.66 11.12 15.62
N GLY A 217 20.89 11.29 16.12
CA GLY A 217 21.14 11.94 17.41
C GLY A 217 20.55 13.35 17.49
N TYR A 218 20.69 14.15 16.43
CA TYR A 218 20.12 15.49 16.37
C TYR A 218 18.58 15.48 16.32
N LEU A 219 17.99 14.60 15.50
CA LEU A 219 16.55 14.41 15.46
C LEU A 219 16.00 14.02 16.83
N ARG A 220 16.64 13.07 17.53
CA ARG A 220 16.23 12.64 18.86
C ARG A 220 16.35 13.74 19.91
N GLN A 221 17.34 14.62 19.79
CA GLN A 221 17.44 15.80 20.64
C GLN A 221 16.22 16.71 20.47
N LYS A 222 15.77 16.98 19.24
CA LYS A 222 14.55 17.76 18.98
C LYS A 222 13.30 17.04 19.51
N LEU A 223 13.14 15.77 19.18
CA LEU A 223 12.00 14.93 19.63
C LEU A 223 11.91 14.78 21.16
N SER A 224 13.00 14.93 21.91
CA SER A 224 12.97 14.84 23.37
C SER A 224 12.06 15.89 24.02
N LYS A 225 11.76 16.99 23.32
CA LYS A 225 10.82 18.04 23.74
C LYS A 225 9.37 17.79 23.29
N HIS A 226 9.16 16.76 22.48
CA HIS A 226 7.89 16.42 21.83
C HIS A 226 7.55 14.93 22.03
N PRO A 227 7.34 14.48 23.28
CA PRO A 227 7.09 13.07 23.60
C PRO A 227 5.80 12.51 22.96
N GLU A 228 4.93 13.37 22.45
CA GLU A 228 3.73 13.03 21.69
C GLU A 228 3.99 12.55 20.26
N ILE A 229 5.20 12.76 19.71
CA ILE A 229 5.52 12.38 18.34
C ILE A 229 5.98 10.92 18.29
N ASN A 230 5.35 10.14 17.42
CA ASN A 230 5.79 8.80 17.05
C ASN A 230 6.87 8.90 15.96
N LEU A 231 8.07 8.41 16.26
CA LEU A 231 9.17 8.29 15.30
C LEU A 231 9.13 6.90 14.65
N ILE A 232 9.17 6.88 13.32
CA ILE A 232 9.42 5.68 12.52
C ILE A 232 10.69 5.92 11.70
N ILE A 233 11.61 4.96 11.71
CA ILE A 233 12.82 4.97 10.90
C ILE A 233 12.79 3.76 9.99
N VAL A 234 12.95 3.99 8.70
CA VAL A 234 13.04 2.94 7.68
C VAL A 234 14.19 3.20 6.71
N ALA A 235 14.47 2.21 5.90
CA ALA A 235 15.21 2.38 4.66
C ALA A 235 14.46 1.73 3.50
N ASP A 236 14.70 2.20 2.30
CA ASP A 236 14.04 1.75 1.08
C ASP A 236 14.52 0.36 0.61
N HIS A 237 15.81 0.07 0.75
CA HIS A 237 16.42 -1.24 0.51
C HIS A 237 17.72 -1.40 1.30
N GLY A 238 18.23 -2.63 1.34
CA GLY A 238 19.61 -2.94 1.69
C GLY A 238 20.53 -2.94 0.47
N GLN A 239 21.72 -3.52 0.59
CA GLN A 239 22.76 -3.49 -0.44
C GLN A 239 23.78 -4.60 -0.18
N ILE A 240 24.40 -5.13 -1.24
CA ILE A 240 25.48 -6.14 -1.16
C ILE A 240 26.68 -5.75 -2.00
N ASN A 241 27.84 -6.30 -1.66
CA ASN A 241 29.00 -6.21 -2.53
C ASN A 241 28.81 -7.06 -3.80
N THR A 242 29.20 -6.51 -4.94
CA THR A 242 29.32 -7.20 -6.22
C THR A 242 30.58 -8.06 -6.24
N GLN A 243 30.58 -9.09 -7.08
CA GLN A 243 31.74 -9.94 -7.29
C GLN A 243 32.55 -9.42 -8.48
N LYS A 244 33.87 -9.21 -8.27
CA LYS A 244 34.75 -8.55 -9.24
C LYS A 244 34.74 -9.17 -10.63
N ASP A 245 34.51 -10.48 -10.74
CA ASP A 245 34.57 -11.26 -11.98
C ASP A 245 33.21 -11.82 -12.45
N ARG A 246 32.10 -11.38 -11.84
CA ARG A 246 30.74 -11.83 -12.20
C ARG A 246 29.91 -10.72 -12.85
N PHE A 247 30.50 -10.06 -13.84
CA PHE A 247 29.84 -9.03 -14.63
C PHE A 247 29.73 -9.48 -16.10
N TYR A 248 28.55 -9.26 -16.68
CA TYR A 248 28.20 -9.68 -18.03
C TYR A 248 27.56 -8.52 -18.78
N PHE A 249 27.43 -8.62 -20.10
CA PHE A 249 26.86 -7.56 -20.92
C PHE A 249 25.80 -8.11 -21.87
N VAL A 250 24.65 -7.46 -21.96
CA VAL A 250 23.55 -7.86 -22.85
C VAL A 250 24.02 -7.89 -24.31
N ASN A 251 24.79 -6.88 -24.71
CA ASN A 251 25.26 -6.74 -26.09
C ASN A 251 26.31 -7.76 -26.54
N ASP A 252 26.81 -8.62 -25.63
CA ASP A 252 27.63 -9.78 -26.01
C ASP A 252 26.77 -10.93 -26.60
N TYR A 253 25.47 -10.92 -26.33
CA TYR A 253 24.53 -12.00 -26.69
C TYR A 253 23.47 -11.51 -27.70
N VAL A 254 22.93 -10.31 -27.47
CA VAL A 254 21.84 -9.74 -28.27
C VAL A 254 22.29 -8.43 -28.91
N PRO A 255 22.31 -8.34 -30.26
CA PRO A 255 22.57 -7.09 -30.97
C PRO A 255 21.58 -6.00 -30.56
N LYS A 256 22.07 -4.77 -30.41
CA LYS A 256 21.25 -3.62 -29.98
C LYS A 256 20.08 -3.33 -30.93
N GLU A 257 20.18 -3.75 -32.19
CA GLU A 257 19.15 -3.54 -33.22
C GLU A 257 17.91 -4.41 -32.99
N MET A 258 18.07 -5.55 -32.28
CA MET A 258 16.96 -6.44 -31.91
C MET A 258 16.17 -5.92 -30.70
N LEU A 259 16.57 -4.77 -30.16
CA LEU A 259 16.22 -4.28 -28.83
C LEU A 259 15.67 -2.84 -28.95
N ALA A 260 14.41 -2.63 -28.56
CA ALA A 260 13.78 -1.31 -28.54
C ALA A 260 14.10 -0.56 -27.25
N LEU A 261 14.21 0.78 -27.30
CA LEU A 261 14.38 1.64 -26.11
C LEU A 261 15.70 1.39 -25.37
N TYR A 262 16.79 1.25 -26.12
CA TYR A 262 18.16 1.07 -25.61
C TYR A 262 18.81 2.42 -25.23
N PRO A 263 19.58 2.52 -24.11
CA PRO A 263 19.91 1.47 -23.14
C PRO A 263 18.77 1.21 -22.13
N TYR A 264 18.75 0.02 -21.53
CA TYR A 264 17.72 -0.41 -20.58
C TYR A 264 18.06 -0.11 -19.12
N GLY A 265 19.27 0.34 -18.85
CA GLY A 265 19.75 0.57 -17.49
C GLY A 265 19.87 -0.74 -16.71
N CYS A 266 20.41 -1.78 -17.32
CA CYS A 266 20.56 -3.09 -16.70
C CYS A 266 21.65 -3.09 -15.60
N ASN A 267 21.37 -3.80 -14.50
CA ASN A 267 22.30 -3.99 -13.39
C ASN A 267 22.04 -5.33 -12.65
N SER A 268 21.61 -5.27 -11.38
CA SER A 268 21.11 -6.37 -10.54
C SER A 268 19.73 -6.89 -10.98
N VAL A 269 19.03 -6.15 -11.85
CA VAL A 269 17.85 -6.58 -12.62
C VAL A 269 17.92 -5.95 -14.00
N CYS A 270 17.57 -6.71 -15.03
CA CYS A 270 17.52 -6.24 -16.40
C CYS A 270 16.16 -6.59 -17.01
N ALA A 271 15.61 -5.67 -17.80
CA ALA A 271 14.34 -5.86 -18.47
C ALA A 271 14.46 -5.40 -19.92
N LEU A 272 14.14 -6.30 -20.86
CA LEU A 272 14.37 -6.09 -22.28
C LEU A 272 13.06 -6.10 -23.05
N LYS A 273 13.00 -5.27 -24.09
CA LYS A 273 11.88 -5.22 -25.04
C LYS A 273 12.40 -5.47 -26.45
N PRO A 274 11.96 -6.53 -27.15
CA PRO A 274 12.30 -6.73 -28.55
C PRO A 274 11.89 -5.54 -29.42
N SER A 275 12.70 -5.23 -30.43
CA SER A 275 12.35 -4.24 -31.46
C SER A 275 11.37 -4.82 -32.47
N LYS A 276 10.75 -3.94 -33.27
CA LYS A 276 9.76 -4.37 -34.28
C LYS A 276 10.41 -5.33 -35.27
N GLY A 277 9.80 -6.50 -35.45
CA GLY A 277 10.29 -7.56 -36.34
C GLY A 277 11.03 -8.68 -35.63
N HIS A 278 11.30 -8.55 -34.33
CA HIS A 278 11.90 -9.59 -33.51
C HIS A 278 10.91 -10.08 -32.44
N SER A 279 10.93 -11.39 -32.17
CA SER A 279 10.06 -11.98 -31.16
C SER A 279 10.74 -12.04 -29.78
N THR A 280 9.93 -12.16 -28.73
CA THR A 280 10.42 -12.41 -27.37
C THR A 280 11.26 -13.68 -27.29
N ASP A 281 10.80 -14.75 -27.93
CA ASP A 281 11.47 -16.06 -27.91
C ASP A 281 12.82 -15.99 -28.64
N GLU A 282 12.91 -15.31 -29.78
CA GLU A 282 14.17 -15.10 -30.52
C GLU A 282 15.23 -14.38 -29.66
N VAL A 283 14.83 -13.38 -28.87
CA VAL A 283 15.75 -12.68 -27.96
C VAL A 283 16.15 -13.58 -26.78
N ILE A 284 15.23 -14.38 -26.24
CA ILE A 284 15.51 -15.33 -25.16
C ILE A 284 16.47 -16.43 -25.62
N GLU A 285 16.28 -16.99 -26.82
CA GLU A 285 17.17 -18.01 -27.41
C GLU A 285 18.62 -17.48 -27.50
N ARG A 286 18.80 -16.24 -27.94
CA ARG A 286 20.12 -15.60 -27.97
C ARG A 286 20.75 -15.42 -26.58
N LEU A 287 19.94 -15.34 -25.53
CA LEU A 287 20.40 -15.23 -24.14
C LEU A 287 20.64 -16.59 -23.48
N GLU A 288 20.38 -17.73 -24.13
CA GLU A 288 20.65 -19.06 -23.56
C GLU A 288 22.10 -19.25 -23.06
N PRO A 289 23.16 -18.77 -23.76
CA PRO A 289 24.52 -18.87 -23.24
C PRO A 289 24.72 -18.14 -21.91
N LEU A 290 23.90 -17.12 -21.60
CA LEU A 290 23.91 -16.45 -20.31
C LEU A 290 23.40 -17.37 -19.20
N LEU A 291 22.41 -18.22 -19.47
CA LEU A 291 21.90 -19.22 -18.51
C LEU A 291 22.94 -20.29 -18.18
N GLN A 292 23.78 -20.67 -19.15
CA GLN A 292 24.84 -21.67 -18.97
C GLN A 292 25.92 -21.24 -17.96
N THR A 293 26.02 -19.93 -17.68
CA THR A 293 26.91 -19.41 -16.61
C THR A 293 26.45 -19.85 -15.21
N GLY A 294 25.20 -20.29 -15.07
CA GLY A 294 24.56 -20.60 -13.79
C GLY A 294 24.26 -19.37 -12.92
N GLY A 295 24.48 -18.15 -13.44
CA GLY A 295 24.38 -16.90 -12.70
C GLY A 295 23.09 -16.11 -12.89
N PHE A 296 22.23 -16.51 -13.82
CA PHE A 296 21.06 -15.73 -14.24
C PHE A 296 19.82 -16.59 -14.34
N ARG A 297 18.67 -15.98 -14.07
CA ARG A 297 17.35 -16.51 -14.41
C ARG A 297 16.73 -15.59 -15.45
N ILE A 298 16.14 -16.15 -16.49
CA ILE A 298 15.43 -15.40 -17.52
C ILE A 298 13.95 -15.80 -17.44
N PHE A 299 13.10 -14.79 -17.44
CA PHE A 299 11.65 -14.94 -17.44
C PHE A 299 11.05 -14.21 -18.63
N ASN A 300 9.92 -14.73 -19.07
CA ASN A 300 9.02 -14.09 -20.02
C ASN A 300 7.69 -13.82 -19.29
N ARG A 301 7.42 -12.54 -19.04
CA ARG A 301 6.22 -12.03 -18.35
C ARG A 301 4.92 -12.53 -18.98
N GLU A 302 4.94 -12.79 -20.29
CA GLU A 302 3.77 -13.18 -21.08
C GLU A 302 3.71 -14.70 -21.34
N SER A 303 4.71 -15.45 -20.87
CA SER A 303 4.79 -16.89 -21.14
C SER A 303 3.79 -17.70 -20.31
N LYS A 304 3.26 -18.75 -20.96
CA LYS A 304 2.47 -19.79 -20.30
C LYS A 304 3.32 -20.96 -19.82
N ASP A 305 4.60 -21.00 -20.19
CA ASP A 305 5.54 -21.99 -19.66
C ASP A 305 5.94 -21.62 -18.24
N THR A 306 5.54 -22.45 -17.28
CA THR A 306 5.87 -22.35 -15.86
C THR A 306 7.37 -22.14 -15.57
N LYS A 307 8.28 -22.62 -16.43
CA LYS A 307 9.73 -22.43 -16.26
C LYS A 307 10.20 -21.01 -16.57
N LEU A 308 9.45 -20.29 -17.42
CA LEU A 308 9.74 -18.92 -17.85
C LEU A 308 8.83 -17.91 -17.16
N GLN A 309 7.83 -18.36 -16.37
CA GLN A 309 6.94 -17.46 -15.65
C GLN A 309 7.66 -16.73 -14.52
N VAL A 310 7.41 -15.43 -14.44
CA VAL A 310 7.83 -14.60 -13.30
C VAL A 310 7.10 -15.10 -12.07
N PRO A 311 7.80 -15.43 -10.97
CA PRO A 311 7.15 -15.91 -9.76
C PRO A 311 6.12 -14.92 -9.19
N GLU A 312 4.93 -15.41 -8.85
CA GLU A 312 3.80 -14.59 -8.39
C GLU A 312 4.14 -13.74 -7.14
N PHE A 313 4.93 -14.30 -6.22
CA PHE A 313 5.34 -13.61 -4.99
C PHE A 313 6.17 -12.34 -5.23
N LEU A 314 6.71 -12.13 -6.44
CA LEU A 314 7.42 -10.90 -6.78
C LEU A 314 6.47 -9.73 -7.04
N HIS A 315 5.17 -9.99 -7.30
CA HIS A 315 4.19 -8.95 -7.64
C HIS A 315 4.70 -8.01 -8.74
N TYR A 316 5.22 -8.59 -9.83
CA TYR A 316 5.94 -7.87 -10.87
C TYR A 316 5.57 -8.33 -12.29
N THR A 317 4.27 -8.49 -12.56
CA THR A 317 3.76 -8.91 -13.88
C THR A 317 2.61 -8.04 -14.39
N GLN A 318 1.78 -7.52 -13.48
CA GLN A 318 0.49 -6.88 -13.80
C GLN A 318 0.63 -5.38 -14.16
N ASN A 319 1.61 -5.03 -14.99
CA ASN A 319 1.79 -3.67 -15.47
C ASN A 319 2.45 -3.64 -16.86
N GLU A 320 1.88 -2.85 -17.79
CA GLU A 320 2.39 -2.74 -19.17
C GLU A 320 3.75 -2.04 -19.29
N LEU A 321 4.17 -1.30 -18.27
CA LEU A 321 5.48 -0.67 -18.22
C LEU A 321 6.59 -1.70 -18.02
N ILE A 322 6.27 -2.89 -17.49
CA ILE A 322 7.23 -3.98 -17.26
C ILE A 322 7.51 -4.66 -18.61
N PRO A 323 8.75 -4.61 -19.14
CA PRO A 323 9.10 -5.27 -20.38
C PRO A 323 8.86 -6.80 -20.33
N PRO A 324 8.62 -7.44 -21.49
CA PRO A 324 8.28 -8.86 -21.53
C PRO A 324 9.41 -9.77 -21.03
N ILE A 325 10.68 -9.41 -21.28
CA ILE A 325 11.84 -10.23 -20.88
C ILE A 325 12.41 -9.65 -19.59
N LEU A 326 12.46 -10.46 -18.53
CA LEU A 326 13.13 -10.11 -17.28
C LEU A 326 14.33 -11.03 -17.06
N ILE A 327 15.48 -10.45 -16.72
CA ILE A 327 16.70 -11.18 -16.42
C ILE A 327 17.10 -10.82 -14.99
N LEU A 328 17.15 -11.84 -14.13
CA LEU A 328 17.50 -11.72 -12.72
C LEU A 328 18.88 -12.38 -12.48
N PRO A 329 19.94 -11.59 -12.36
CA PRO A 329 21.21 -12.04 -11.80
C PRO A 329 21.05 -12.63 -10.39
N LYS A 330 21.91 -13.61 -10.06
CA LYS A 330 22.12 -14.05 -8.67
C LYS A 330 22.74 -12.92 -7.83
N PRO A 331 22.55 -12.92 -6.50
CA PRO A 331 23.19 -11.94 -5.61
C PRO A 331 24.70 -11.79 -5.89
N GLY A 332 25.12 -10.55 -6.11
CA GLY A 332 26.52 -10.16 -6.38
C GLY A 332 26.92 -10.24 -7.86
N TRP A 333 26.08 -10.79 -8.73
CA TRP A 333 26.28 -10.80 -10.18
C TRP A 333 25.63 -9.58 -10.82
N ILE A 334 26.25 -9.03 -11.86
CA ILE A 334 25.75 -7.84 -12.54
C ILE A 334 25.64 -8.09 -14.04
N LEU A 335 24.52 -7.65 -14.63
CA LEU A 335 24.33 -7.61 -16.07
C LEU A 335 24.21 -6.15 -16.52
N TYR A 336 25.17 -5.67 -17.29
CA TYR A 336 25.15 -4.32 -17.86
C TYR A 336 24.59 -4.32 -19.29
N ASP A 337 24.14 -3.17 -19.79
CA ASP A 337 23.67 -3.03 -21.16
C ASP A 337 24.80 -3.26 -22.19
N THR A 338 25.90 -2.52 -22.04
CA THR A 338 26.99 -2.46 -23.03
C THR A 338 28.34 -2.77 -22.42
N ARG A 339 29.11 -3.63 -23.10
CA ARG A 339 30.55 -3.79 -22.84
C ARG A 339 31.29 -2.47 -23.10
N PRO A 340 31.98 -1.90 -22.10
CA PRO A 340 32.74 -0.67 -22.30
C PRO A 340 33.95 -0.93 -23.19
N SER A 341 34.31 0.07 -24.02
CA SER A 341 35.50 0.00 -24.88
C SER A 341 36.83 -0.02 -24.09
N LYS A 342 36.81 0.41 -22.82
CA LYS A 342 37.95 0.33 -21.91
C LYS A 342 37.59 -0.50 -20.67
N PRO A 343 38.47 -1.40 -20.18
CA PRO A 343 38.17 -2.31 -19.07
C PRO A 343 37.83 -1.61 -17.73
N ARG A 344 38.25 -0.35 -17.54
CA ARG A 344 38.18 0.40 -16.27
C ARG A 344 36.96 1.32 -16.14
N GLY A 345 35.82 1.00 -16.75
CA GLY A 345 34.58 1.72 -16.44
C GLY A 345 34.26 1.65 -14.94
N HIS A 346 33.64 2.68 -14.37
CA HIS A 346 33.20 2.69 -12.97
C HIS A 346 32.22 1.54 -12.73
N ARG A 347 32.71 0.45 -12.14
CA ARG A 347 31.88 -0.67 -11.71
C ARG A 347 31.42 -0.41 -10.29
N LEU A 348 30.14 -0.68 -10.05
CA LEU A 348 29.55 -0.58 -8.73
C LEU A 348 30.16 -1.65 -7.82
N ILE A 349 30.75 -1.24 -6.70
CA ILE A 349 31.26 -2.18 -5.69
C ILE A 349 30.10 -2.71 -4.85
N GLY A 350 29.18 -1.85 -4.44
CA GLY A 350 27.90 -2.24 -3.86
C GLY A 350 26.78 -2.20 -4.89
N ALA A 351 25.79 -3.07 -4.78
CA ALA A 351 24.59 -3.05 -5.61
C ALA A 351 23.36 -3.49 -4.82
N HIS A 352 22.21 -2.97 -5.22
CA HIS A 352 20.89 -3.32 -4.72
C HIS A 352 19.96 -3.57 -5.93
N GLY A 353 18.73 -4.06 -5.73
CA GLY A 353 17.76 -4.32 -6.80
C GLY A 353 17.38 -5.79 -6.96
N TYR A 354 18.15 -6.70 -6.36
CA TYR A 354 17.91 -8.15 -6.42
C TYR A 354 16.58 -8.57 -5.80
N ASP A 355 16.15 -9.79 -6.11
CA ASP A 355 15.01 -10.47 -5.49
C ASP A 355 15.23 -10.64 -3.97
N PRO A 356 14.46 -9.94 -3.12
CA PRO A 356 14.67 -9.94 -1.68
C PRO A 356 14.33 -11.28 -1.01
N SER A 357 13.55 -12.15 -1.68
CA SER A 357 13.27 -13.51 -1.17
C SER A 357 14.50 -14.42 -1.21
N ASN A 358 15.44 -14.13 -2.12
CA ASN A 358 16.66 -14.89 -2.36
C ASN A 358 17.93 -14.12 -1.96
N CYS A 359 17.78 -12.92 -1.39
CA CYS A 359 18.85 -12.03 -0.99
C CYS A 359 18.46 -11.26 0.29
N PRO A 360 18.61 -11.86 1.48
CA PRO A 360 18.25 -11.23 2.74
C PRO A 360 18.95 -9.88 2.98
N GLU A 361 20.13 -9.67 2.40
CA GLU A 361 20.87 -8.41 2.47
C GLU A 361 20.17 -7.25 1.72
N MET A 362 19.15 -7.52 0.91
CA MET A 362 18.26 -6.48 0.37
C MET A 362 17.27 -5.96 1.43
N GLN A 363 17.12 -6.63 2.57
CA GLN A 363 16.31 -6.13 3.66
C GLN A 363 16.99 -4.92 4.31
N SER A 364 16.16 -3.99 4.74
CA SER A 364 16.57 -2.70 5.28
C SER A 364 16.13 -2.55 6.75
N ILE A 365 16.53 -1.46 7.40
CA ILE A 365 16.18 -1.22 8.81
C ILE A 365 14.70 -0.87 9.00
N PHE A 366 14.14 -1.25 10.16
CA PHE A 366 12.90 -0.69 10.69
C PHE A 366 13.01 -0.51 12.20
N TYR A 367 12.76 0.72 12.65
CA TYR A 367 12.63 1.08 14.06
C TYR A 367 11.41 1.97 14.25
N ALA A 368 10.72 1.82 15.38
CA ALA A 368 9.62 2.70 15.74
C ALA A 368 9.61 2.97 17.24
N SER A 369 9.34 4.21 17.65
CA SER A 369 9.27 4.59 19.07
C SER A 369 8.29 5.73 19.25
N GLY A 370 7.54 5.73 20.35
CA GLY A 370 6.57 6.79 20.63
C GLY A 370 5.43 6.31 21.52
N PRO A 371 4.43 7.17 21.77
CA PRO A 371 3.28 6.84 22.58
C PRO A 371 2.49 5.63 22.03
N ALA A 372 2.38 5.46 20.71
CA ALA A 372 1.63 4.36 20.11
C ALA A 372 2.31 2.98 20.21
N PHE A 373 3.63 2.95 20.42
CA PHE A 373 4.44 1.73 20.34
C PHE A 373 4.80 1.16 21.72
N LYS A 374 4.79 -0.18 21.83
CA LYS A 374 5.39 -0.91 22.96
C LYS A 374 6.91 -0.73 22.96
N LYS A 375 7.53 -0.92 24.12
CA LYS A 375 8.97 -0.73 24.33
C LYS A 375 9.72 -2.05 24.40
N GLY A 376 10.96 -2.08 23.91
CA GLY A 376 11.85 -3.24 23.96
C GLY A 376 11.39 -4.43 23.13
N VAL A 377 10.61 -4.22 22.06
CA VAL A 377 10.06 -5.31 21.25
C VAL A 377 10.89 -5.54 19.99
N LEU A 378 11.38 -6.77 19.81
CA LEU A 378 11.96 -7.23 18.55
C LEU A 378 10.90 -7.99 17.74
N MET A 379 10.50 -7.45 16.60
CA MET A 379 9.55 -8.09 15.68
C MET A 379 10.26 -8.84 14.54
N LYS A 380 9.55 -9.79 13.94
CA LYS A 380 10.04 -10.51 12.74
C LYS A 380 10.20 -9.54 11.56
N ALA A 381 10.94 -9.97 10.54
CA ALA A 381 10.98 -9.24 9.29
C ALA A 381 9.60 -9.22 8.62
N PHE A 382 9.29 -8.17 7.87
CA PHE A 382 8.00 -7.98 7.22
C PHE A 382 8.12 -7.09 5.97
N ASP A 383 7.13 -7.18 5.07
CA ASP A 383 7.13 -6.45 3.79
C ASP A 383 6.82 -4.96 3.96
N ASN A 384 7.54 -4.11 3.23
CA ASN A 384 7.45 -2.66 3.37
C ASN A 384 6.09 -2.07 2.93
N VAL A 385 5.29 -2.80 2.13
CA VAL A 385 3.89 -2.45 1.82
C VAL A 385 3.06 -2.24 3.08
N ASN A 386 3.44 -2.89 4.19
CA ASN A 386 2.75 -2.79 5.47
C ASN A 386 3.02 -1.47 6.21
N VAL A 387 4.01 -0.67 5.79
CA VAL A 387 4.30 0.63 6.44
C VAL A 387 3.19 1.65 6.17
N TYR A 388 2.62 1.69 4.96
CA TYR A 388 1.52 2.60 4.62
C TYR A 388 0.29 2.46 5.53
N PRO A 389 -0.30 1.26 5.76
CA PRO A 389 -1.42 1.13 6.68
C PRO A 389 -1.04 1.43 8.14
N LEU A 390 0.21 1.18 8.55
CA LEU A 390 0.69 1.64 9.86
C LEU A 390 0.66 3.18 9.97
N LEU A 391 1.18 3.89 8.97
CA LEU A 391 1.15 5.36 8.94
C LEU A 391 -0.29 5.88 8.97
N ALA A 392 -1.18 5.30 8.16
CA ALA A 392 -2.59 5.68 8.13
C ALA A 392 -3.28 5.47 9.48
N HIS A 393 -2.99 4.33 10.15
CA HIS A 393 -3.50 4.03 11.48
C HIS A 393 -3.04 5.07 12.52
N LEU A 394 -1.75 5.39 12.55
CA LEU A 394 -1.19 6.37 13.49
C LEU A 394 -1.73 7.78 13.26
N LEU A 395 -1.92 8.18 12.00
CA LEU A 395 -2.46 9.50 11.66
C LEU A 395 -3.98 9.58 11.88
N GLY A 396 -4.64 8.46 12.19
CA GLY A 396 -6.09 8.40 12.37
C GLY A 396 -6.87 8.66 11.09
N ILE A 397 -6.29 8.33 9.93
CA ILE A 397 -6.87 8.61 8.61
C ILE A 397 -7.32 7.33 7.91
N LYS A 398 -8.32 7.43 7.05
CA LYS A 398 -8.75 6.30 6.21
C LYS A 398 -7.70 6.10 5.09
N PRO A 399 -7.06 4.92 5.01
CA PRO A 399 -6.11 4.65 3.93
C PRO A 399 -6.82 4.52 2.58
N ARG A 400 -6.10 4.80 1.49
CA ARG A 400 -6.50 4.35 0.15
C ARG A 400 -6.36 2.82 0.05
N PRO A 401 -7.07 2.14 -0.88
CA PRO A 401 -6.85 0.73 -1.15
C PRO A 401 -5.38 0.44 -1.41
N ASN A 402 -4.82 -0.53 -0.71
CA ASN A 402 -3.40 -0.86 -0.74
C ASN A 402 -3.20 -2.37 -0.51
N ASN A 403 -1.98 -2.86 -0.70
CA ASN A 403 -1.61 -4.27 -0.55
C ASN A 403 -1.12 -4.62 0.87
N GLY A 404 -0.93 -3.64 1.75
CA GLY A 404 -0.41 -3.84 3.09
C GLY A 404 -1.46 -4.30 4.11
N SER A 405 -0.98 -4.84 5.23
CA SER A 405 -1.79 -5.30 6.35
C SER A 405 -1.30 -4.71 7.68
N LEU A 406 -2.19 -3.98 8.36
CA LEU A 406 -1.93 -3.43 9.69
C LEU A 406 -1.73 -4.54 10.74
N ALA A 407 -2.28 -5.74 10.52
CA ALA A 407 -2.20 -6.88 11.44
C ALA A 407 -0.77 -7.34 11.75
N VAL A 408 0.20 -6.99 10.90
CA VAL A 408 1.63 -7.20 11.17
C VAL A 408 2.08 -6.53 12.46
N PHE A 409 1.44 -5.40 12.84
CA PHE A 409 1.83 -4.58 13.99
C PHE A 409 1.01 -4.85 15.26
N LYS A 410 0.13 -5.87 15.26
CA LYS A 410 -0.77 -6.16 16.40
C LYS A 410 -0.08 -6.33 17.74
N HIS A 411 1.11 -6.92 17.72
CA HIS A 411 1.86 -7.21 18.93
C HIS A 411 2.72 -6.05 19.40
N VAL A 412 2.88 -5.00 18.59
CA VAL A 412 3.79 -3.88 18.85
C VAL A 412 3.07 -2.56 19.11
N LEU A 413 1.80 -2.42 18.70
CA LEU A 413 0.95 -1.27 19.03
C LEU A 413 0.32 -1.43 20.42
N LYS A 414 0.21 -0.34 21.19
CA LYS A 414 -0.40 -0.35 22.53
C LYS A 414 -1.92 -0.48 22.48
N ASP A 415 -2.58 0.22 21.57
CA ASP A 415 -4.05 0.32 21.52
C ASP A 415 -4.67 -0.57 20.42
N TRP A 416 -4.05 -1.73 20.14
CA TRP A 416 -4.55 -2.67 19.13
C TRP A 416 -6.03 -3.05 19.35
N ASN A 417 -6.45 -3.23 20.60
CA ASN A 417 -7.81 -3.70 20.89
C ASN A 417 -8.91 -2.70 20.46
N ASN A 418 -8.56 -1.43 20.18
CA ASN A 418 -9.51 -0.43 19.69
C ASN A 418 -9.62 -0.39 18.16
N THR A 419 -8.81 -1.16 17.40
CA THR A 419 -8.86 -1.16 15.93
C THR A 419 -9.90 -2.14 15.37
N GLU A 420 -10.19 -3.24 16.06
CA GLU A 420 -11.15 -4.27 15.63
C GLU A 420 -12.63 -3.81 15.70
N ASP A 421 -12.94 -2.79 16.51
CA ASP A 421 -14.32 -2.28 16.69
C ASP A 421 -14.85 -1.44 15.50
N SER A 422 -13.96 -1.01 14.61
CA SER A 422 -14.35 -0.19 13.45
C SER A 422 -14.93 -0.99 12.28
N ASP A 423 -14.56 -2.27 12.13
CA ASP A 423 -15.08 -3.16 11.08
C ASP A 423 -16.25 -4.02 11.57
N SER A 424 -16.26 -4.43 12.84
CA SER A 424 -17.33 -5.25 13.44
C SER A 424 -18.65 -4.50 13.62
N SER A 425 -18.58 -3.19 13.84
CA SER A 425 -19.76 -2.31 14.01
C SER A 425 -20.59 -2.17 12.73
N ASN A 426 -19.97 -2.24 11.55
CA ASN A 426 -20.70 -2.28 10.28
C ASN A 426 -21.47 -3.59 10.10
N PHE A 427 -20.88 -4.73 10.47
CA PHE A 427 -21.55 -6.03 10.35
C PHE A 427 -22.77 -6.15 11.27
N SER A 428 -22.68 -5.60 12.49
CA SER A 428 -23.81 -5.50 13.43
C SER A 428 -24.94 -4.61 12.91
N LEU A 429 -24.60 -3.47 12.28
CA LEU A 429 -25.58 -2.55 11.72
C LEU A 429 -26.35 -3.18 10.54
N TYR A 430 -25.66 -3.87 9.63
CA TYR A 430 -26.31 -4.59 8.52
C TYR A 430 -27.16 -5.77 9.00
N GLY A 431 -26.69 -6.53 10.01
CA GLY A 431 -27.48 -7.60 10.64
C GLY A 431 -28.74 -7.06 11.32
N SER A 432 -28.64 -5.91 11.98
CA SER A 432 -29.77 -5.25 12.66
C SER A 432 -30.80 -4.71 11.65
N ILE A 433 -30.34 -4.07 10.57
CA ILE A 433 -31.22 -3.58 9.48
C ILE A 433 -31.91 -4.76 8.80
N PHE A 434 -31.19 -5.85 8.50
CA PHE A 434 -31.77 -7.06 7.91
C PHE A 434 -32.84 -7.67 8.81
N THR A 435 -32.59 -7.76 10.12
CA THR A 435 -33.54 -8.31 11.09
C THR A 435 -34.78 -7.44 11.22
N VAL A 436 -34.63 -6.11 11.24
CA VAL A 436 -35.75 -5.16 11.25
C VAL A 436 -36.56 -5.25 9.94
N CYS A 437 -35.90 -5.33 8.78
CA CYS A 437 -36.58 -5.52 7.50
C CYS A 437 -37.37 -6.83 7.45
N VAL A 438 -36.80 -7.94 7.95
CA VAL A 438 -37.49 -9.23 8.03
C VAL A 438 -38.70 -9.15 8.97
N LEU A 439 -38.55 -8.53 10.14
CA LEU A 439 -39.66 -8.32 11.08
C LEU A 439 -40.75 -7.43 10.49
N LEU A 440 -40.42 -6.35 9.78
CA LEU A 440 -41.39 -5.49 9.10
C LEU A 440 -42.13 -6.24 7.98
N VAL A 441 -41.44 -7.10 7.22
CA VAL A 441 -42.08 -7.97 6.21
C VAL A 441 -43.00 -9.01 6.87
N LEU A 442 -42.60 -9.59 7.99
CA LEU A 442 -43.43 -10.54 8.73
C LEU A 442 -44.67 -9.88 9.36
N ILE A 443 -44.52 -8.66 9.89
CA ILE A 443 -45.62 -7.84 10.41
C ILE A 443 -46.55 -7.42 9.25
N ALA A 444 -46.01 -7.04 8.10
CA ALA A 444 -46.80 -6.73 6.91
C ALA A 444 -47.57 -7.97 6.41
N LYS A 445 -46.94 -9.15 6.38
CA LYS A 445 -47.59 -10.42 6.01
C LYS A 445 -48.67 -10.85 7.01
N THR A 446 -48.45 -10.66 8.31
CA THR A 446 -49.47 -10.96 9.34
C THR A 446 -50.61 -9.95 9.29
N ARG A 447 -50.35 -8.66 9.08
CA ARG A 447 -51.41 -7.66 8.85
C ARG A 447 -52.21 -7.92 7.57
N LEU A 448 -51.57 -8.31 6.46
CA LEU A 448 -52.28 -8.75 5.25
C LEU A 448 -53.14 -9.98 5.52
N ARG A 449 -52.63 -10.98 6.25
CA ARG A 449 -53.42 -12.16 6.63
C ARG A 449 -54.61 -11.81 7.53
N VAL A 450 -54.45 -10.89 8.48
CA VAL A 450 -55.54 -10.45 9.35
C VAL A 450 -56.58 -9.63 8.58
N ILE A 451 -56.16 -8.80 7.61
CA ILE A 451 -57.09 -8.08 6.72
C ILE A 451 -57.81 -9.06 5.79
N CYS A 452 -57.12 -10.03 5.19
CA CYS A 452 -57.75 -11.07 4.38
C CYS A 452 -58.76 -11.91 5.17
N VAL A 453 -58.42 -12.33 6.39
CA VAL A 453 -59.34 -13.11 7.25
C VAL A 453 -60.52 -12.25 7.72
N SER A 454 -60.33 -10.96 8.01
CA SER A 454 -61.45 -10.08 8.40
C SER A 454 -62.37 -9.79 7.21
N CYS A 455 -61.82 -9.59 6.00
CA CYS A 455 -62.60 -9.41 4.77
C CYS A 455 -63.39 -10.68 4.41
N ILE A 456 -62.77 -11.86 4.50
CA ILE A 456 -63.44 -13.15 4.26
C ILE A 456 -64.54 -13.38 5.30
N CYS A 457 -64.29 -13.11 6.59
CA CYS A 457 -65.31 -13.23 7.64
C CYS A 457 -66.46 -12.22 7.46
N HIS A 458 -66.20 -10.99 7.02
CA HIS A 458 -67.26 -10.02 6.73
C HIS A 458 -68.09 -10.44 5.50
N PHE A 459 -67.44 -10.95 4.45
CA PHE A 459 -68.12 -11.44 3.26
C PHE A 459 -68.99 -12.67 3.57
N CYS A 460 -68.46 -13.63 4.35
CA CYS A 460 -69.21 -14.79 4.84
C CYS A 460 -70.37 -14.38 5.77
N ALA A 461 -70.20 -13.36 6.62
CA ALA A 461 -71.27 -12.87 7.50
C ALA A 461 -72.38 -12.14 6.72
N VAL A 462 -72.05 -11.42 5.64
CA VAL A 462 -73.03 -10.80 4.74
C VAL A 462 -73.80 -11.87 3.96
N ILE A 463 -73.11 -12.89 3.42
CA ILE A 463 -73.74 -14.02 2.73
C ILE A 463 -74.64 -14.81 3.69
N TYR A 464 -74.19 -15.11 4.91
CA TYR A 464 -74.99 -15.80 5.92
C TYR A 464 -76.26 -15.01 6.30
N ARG A 465 -76.17 -13.67 6.41
CA ARG A 465 -77.35 -12.81 6.66
C ARG A 465 -78.30 -12.69 5.47
N LEU A 466 -77.82 -12.88 4.24
CA LEU A 466 -78.66 -12.94 3.04
C LEU A 466 -79.36 -14.30 2.89
N ILE A 467 -78.70 -15.39 3.28
CA ILE A 467 -79.24 -16.77 3.17
C ILE A 467 -80.17 -17.12 4.35
N CYS A 468 -79.92 -16.62 5.57
CA CYS A 468 -80.63 -17.02 6.78
C CYS A 468 -81.64 -16.00 7.34
N ARG A 469 -82.36 -15.25 6.49
CA ARG A 469 -83.50 -14.43 6.97
C ARG A 469 -84.75 -15.29 7.21
N PRO A 470 -85.34 -15.28 8.42
CA PRO A 470 -86.56 -16.02 8.72
C PRO A 470 -87.77 -15.43 7.99
N LYS A 471 -88.47 -16.26 7.21
CA LYS A 471 -89.75 -15.93 6.56
C LYS A 471 -90.81 -15.62 7.63
N LYS A 472 -91.20 -14.35 7.77
CA LYS A 472 -92.47 -13.97 8.41
C LYS A 472 -93.61 -14.25 7.43
N LYS A 473 -94.57 -15.07 7.86
CA LYS A 473 -95.88 -15.26 7.22
C LYS A 473 -96.62 -13.92 7.17
N HIS A 474 -96.90 -13.43 5.96
CA HIS A 474 -97.97 -12.46 5.73
C HIS A 474 -99.30 -13.19 5.54
N GLN A 475 -100.33 -12.59 6.11
CA GLN A 475 -101.73 -13.00 6.10
C GLN A 475 -102.45 -12.44 4.86
N TYR A 476 -103.24 -13.29 4.18
CA TYR A 476 -104.31 -12.98 3.18
C TYR A 476 -103.90 -12.17 1.92
N MET A 477 -104.45 -12.32 0.70
CA MET A 477 -105.74 -12.79 0.19
C MET A 477 -105.63 -13.42 -1.22
N ARG A 478 -106.45 -14.45 -1.44
CA ARG A 478 -107.25 -14.85 -2.63
C ARG A 478 -106.99 -14.29 -4.06
N VAL A 479 -106.86 -15.25 -5.00
CA VAL A 479 -107.62 -15.49 -6.27
C VAL A 479 -106.82 -15.50 -7.62
N SER A 480 -106.74 -16.73 -8.15
CA SER A 480 -106.83 -17.28 -9.53
C SER A 480 -105.83 -16.97 -10.67
N ARG A 481 -105.26 -18.10 -11.15
CA ARG A 481 -105.22 -18.68 -12.53
C ARG A 481 -104.02 -18.45 -13.48
N ASP A 482 -103.51 -19.63 -13.89
CA ASP A 482 -102.97 -20.11 -15.19
C ASP A 482 -101.56 -19.78 -15.73
N ARG A 483 -100.79 -20.89 -15.84
CA ARG A 483 -100.00 -21.47 -16.98
C ARG A 483 -98.62 -20.95 -17.44
N ASN A 484 -97.70 -21.93 -17.52
CA ASN A 484 -96.65 -22.29 -18.52
C ASN A 484 -95.57 -21.25 -18.88
N GLU A 485 -94.31 -21.54 -19.25
CA GLU A 485 -93.47 -22.73 -19.57
C GLU A 485 -92.01 -22.20 -19.74
N ASP A 486 -91.01 -23.04 -19.44
CA ASP A 486 -89.73 -23.27 -20.19
C ASP A 486 -88.74 -22.09 -20.43
N GLU A 487 -87.42 -22.22 -20.65
CA GLU A 487 -86.43 -23.30 -20.82
C GLU A 487 -85.03 -22.60 -20.81
N GLU A 488 -83.96 -23.31 -20.36
CA GLU A 488 -82.61 -23.44 -21.00
C GLU A 488 -81.75 -22.17 -21.35
N ILE A 489 -80.40 -22.12 -21.44
CA ILE A 489 -79.25 -23.06 -21.35
C ILE A 489 -77.93 -22.22 -21.49
N ASP A 490 -76.80 -22.77 -21.00
CA ASP A 490 -75.39 -22.70 -21.49
C ASP A 490 -74.68 -21.37 -21.83
N ASP A 491 -73.35 -21.32 -21.95
CA ASP A 491 -72.17 -22.08 -21.45
C ASP A 491 -70.93 -21.22 -21.81
N GLU A 492 -69.77 -21.58 -21.23
CA GLU A 492 -68.42 -21.51 -21.83
C GLU A 492 -67.83 -20.13 -22.27
N VAL A 493 -66.56 -19.77 -22.10
CA VAL A 493 -65.26 -20.42 -21.79
C VAL A 493 -64.44 -19.47 -20.91
#